data_AF-A0AA39TCS3-F1
#
_entry.id   AF-A0AA39TCS3-F1
#
_cell.length_a   1.000
_cell.length_b   1.000
_cell.length_c   1.000
_cell.angle_alpha   90.00
_cell.angle_beta   90.00
_cell.angle_gamma   90.00
#
_symmetry.space_group_name_H-M   'P 1'
#
loop_
_entity.id
_entity.type
_entity.pdbx_description
1 polymer ?
#
loop_
_entity_poly.entity_id
_entity_poly.type
_entity_poly.pdbx_seq_one_letter_code
_entity_poly.pdbx_strand_id
1 'polypeptide(L)'
;MEEQFILRVPPSVAELVNGLLSENAASDDKSLDLSFFEDGRSGTFVIGNDHFPVSLMDLPCVVESFKTYDDSALVKTGDIGQSVQPEVNEHEEDGDASENVPSAPAPEQPDVANGGEPEPERSDSDDSDDS
;
A
#
# COMPACT_ATOMS: atom_id res chain seq x y z
N MET A 1 31.88 6.74 5.35
CA MET A 1 31.48 5.75 6.38
C MET A 1 30.43 4.88 5.70
N GLU A 2 30.45 3.56 5.88
CA GLU A 2 29.33 2.72 5.41
C GLU A 2 28.18 2.91 6.41
N GLU A 3 26.98 3.19 5.91
CA GLU A 3 25.75 3.26 6.71
C GLU A 3 24.98 1.96 6.51
N GLN A 4 24.49 1.36 7.60
CA GLN A 4 23.88 0.03 7.59
C GLN A 4 22.67 0.02 8.52
N PHE A 5 21.58 -0.60 8.06
CA PHE A 5 20.31 -0.76 8.79
C PHE A 5 19.76 -2.17 8.57
N ILE A 6 18.94 -2.66 9.50
CA ILE A 6 18.24 -3.94 9.35
C ILE A 6 16.96 -3.69 8.56
N LEU A 7 16.80 -4.28 7.38
CA LEU A 7 15.52 -4.34 6.67
C LEU A 7 14.74 -5.58 7.14
N ARG A 8 13.56 -5.36 7.74
CA ARG A 8 12.60 -6.40 8.11
C ARG A 8 11.44 -6.37 7.12
N VAL A 9 10.98 -7.54 6.69
CA VAL A 9 9.82 -7.70 5.79
C VAL A 9 8.99 -8.92 6.20
N PRO A 10 7.72 -9.06 5.76
CA PRO A 10 6.93 -10.27 5.98
C PRO A 10 7.57 -11.50 5.30
N PRO A 11 7.32 -12.74 5.76
CA PRO A 11 7.94 -13.95 5.21
C PRO A 11 7.76 -14.12 3.69
N SER A 12 6.57 -13.82 3.16
CA SER A 12 6.27 -13.87 1.72
C SER A 12 7.12 -12.90 0.89
N VAL A 13 7.41 -11.72 1.44
CA VAL A 13 8.29 -10.72 0.81
C VAL A 13 9.76 -11.12 0.96
N ALA A 14 10.14 -11.77 2.07
CA ALA A 14 11.49 -12.27 2.28
C ALA A 14 11.89 -13.35 1.25
N GLU A 15 10.97 -14.26 0.90
CA GLU A 15 11.19 -15.25 -0.16
C GLU A 15 11.45 -14.59 -1.52
N LEU A 16 10.66 -13.57 -1.88
CA LEU A 16 10.83 -12.81 -3.11
C LEU A 16 12.18 -12.06 -3.15
N VAL A 17 12.53 -11.36 -2.08
CA VAL A 17 13.83 -10.66 -1.96
C VAL A 17 15.00 -11.65 -2.04
N ASN A 18 14.90 -12.80 -1.39
CA ASN A 18 15.94 -13.83 -1.43
C ASN A 18 16.11 -14.44 -2.84
N GLY A 19 15.02 -14.59 -3.60
CA GLY A 19 15.08 -14.97 -5.01
C GLY A 19 15.85 -13.95 -5.86
N LEU A 20 15.51 -12.66 -5.71
CA LEU A 20 16.13 -11.56 -6.47
C LEU A 20 17.61 -11.32 -6.12
N LEU A 21 18.01 -11.57 -4.87
CA LEU A 21 19.40 -11.44 -4.40
C LEU A 21 20.26 -12.69 -4.66
N SER A 22 19.68 -13.79 -5.13
CA SER A 22 20.42 -15.03 -5.38
C SER A 22 21.34 -14.92 -6.61
N GLU A 23 22.51 -15.56 -6.58
CA GLU A 23 23.45 -15.61 -7.72
C GLU A 23 22.82 -16.20 -8.99
N ASN A 24 21.69 -16.91 -8.84
CA ASN A 24 20.98 -17.60 -9.90
C ASN A 24 19.74 -16.84 -10.39
N ALA A 25 19.62 -15.54 -10.07
CA ALA A 25 18.61 -14.59 -10.54
C ALA A 25 18.65 -14.42 -12.07
N ALA A 26 18.11 -15.40 -12.78
CA ALA A 26 18.01 -15.42 -14.23
C ALA A 26 16.93 -14.43 -14.69
N SER A 27 17.35 -13.18 -14.91
CA SER A 27 16.56 -12.12 -15.56
C SER A 27 15.13 -11.96 -15.02
N ASP A 28 14.97 -11.84 -13.71
CA ASP A 28 13.73 -11.31 -13.15
C ASP A 28 13.86 -9.78 -13.15
N ASP A 29 13.14 -9.09 -14.03
CA ASP A 29 13.28 -7.64 -14.32
C ASP A 29 12.83 -6.73 -13.14
N LYS A 30 12.57 -7.31 -11.96
CA LYS A 30 12.08 -6.63 -10.77
C LYS A 30 13.21 -5.94 -10.02
N SER A 31 13.28 -4.62 -10.14
CA SER A 31 14.15 -3.79 -9.30
C SER A 31 13.74 -3.81 -7.83
N LEU A 32 14.73 -3.73 -6.94
CA LEU A 32 14.55 -3.39 -5.53
C LEU A 32 14.91 -1.92 -5.33
N ASP A 33 14.04 -1.15 -4.68
CA ASP A 33 14.30 0.24 -4.28
C ASP A 33 13.79 0.51 -2.85
N LEU A 34 14.43 1.44 -2.16
CA LEU A 34 14.04 1.89 -0.82
C LEU A 34 14.25 3.40 -0.73
N SER A 35 13.15 4.13 -0.60
CA SER A 35 13.15 5.59 -0.48
C SER A 35 12.49 6.04 0.82
N PHE A 36 12.98 7.14 1.39
CA PHE A 36 12.40 7.80 2.56
C PHE A 36 11.80 9.14 2.15
N PHE A 37 10.74 9.55 2.85
CA PHE A 37 10.13 10.86 2.70
C PHE A 37 10.92 11.94 3.45
N GLU A 38 10.49 13.20 3.33
CA GLU A 38 11.19 14.37 3.92
C GLU A 38 11.26 14.33 5.47
N ASP A 39 10.42 13.53 6.13
CA ASP A 39 10.48 13.31 7.58
C ASP A 39 11.67 12.44 8.03
N GLY A 40 12.37 11.77 7.09
CA GLY A 40 13.50 10.88 7.36
C GLY A 40 13.14 9.64 8.20
N ARG A 41 11.85 9.33 8.36
CA ARG A 41 11.34 8.25 9.23
C ARG A 41 10.33 7.37 8.55
N SER A 42 9.56 7.90 7.62
CA SER A 42 8.57 7.16 6.83
C SER A 42 9.10 6.98 5.40
N GLY A 43 8.70 5.92 4.71
CA GLY A 43 9.23 5.63 3.38
C GLY A 43 8.45 4.57 2.61
N THR A 44 8.98 4.17 1.47
CA THR A 44 8.44 3.09 0.64
C THR A 44 9.56 2.17 0.19
N PHE A 45 9.38 0.87 0.46
CA PHE A 45 10.16 -0.21 -0.12
C PHE A 45 9.42 -0.73 -1.35
N VAL A 46 10.11 -0.88 -2.48
CA VAL A 46 9.52 -1.24 -3.77
C VAL A 46 10.17 -2.51 -4.30
N ILE A 47 9.35 -3.45 -4.77
CA ILE A 47 9.79 -4.64 -5.49
C ILE A 47 9.05 -4.72 -6.82
N GLY A 48 9.71 -4.36 -7.92
CA GLY A 48 9.09 -4.29 -9.25
C GLY A 48 7.93 -3.28 -9.29
N ASN A 49 6.70 -3.78 -9.17
CA ASN A 49 5.47 -2.97 -9.13
C ASN A 49 4.78 -2.94 -7.75
N ASP A 50 5.27 -3.72 -6.79
CA ASP A 50 4.70 -3.81 -5.45
C ASP A 50 5.33 -2.76 -4.54
N HIS A 51 4.48 -1.98 -3.86
CA HIS A 51 4.88 -0.89 -2.97
C HIS A 51 4.50 -1.21 -1.52
N PHE A 52 5.48 -1.20 -0.62
CA PHE A 52 5.32 -1.48 0.79
C PHE A 52 5.63 -0.21 1.61
N PRO A 53 4.67 0.37 2.35
CA PRO A 53 4.97 1.46 3.27
C PRO A 53 5.86 0.94 4.40
N VAL A 54 6.89 1.70 4.77
CA VAL A 54 7.88 1.31 5.78
C VAL A 54 8.22 2.47 6.70
N SER A 55 8.62 2.14 7.93
CA SER A 55 9.11 3.10 8.93
C SER A 55 10.52 2.73 9.43
N LEU A 56 11.34 3.74 9.71
CA LEU A 56 12.70 3.63 10.24
C LEU A 56 12.67 3.78 11.76
N MET A 57 12.74 2.65 12.45
CA MET A 57 12.69 2.55 13.91
C MET A 57 14.10 2.47 14.50
N ASP A 58 14.31 3.07 15.66
CA ASP A 58 15.57 2.96 16.41
C ASP A 58 15.61 1.64 17.19
N LEU A 59 16.75 0.94 17.14
CA LEU A 59 16.97 -0.31 17.87
C LEU A 59 17.29 -0.02 19.35
N PRO A 60 16.82 -0.85 20.30
CA PRO A 60 17.10 -0.66 21.72
C PRO A 60 18.55 -0.97 22.11
N CYS A 61 19.35 -1.52 21.19
CA CYS A 61 20.75 -1.91 21.36
C CYS A 61 21.51 -1.67 20.05
N VAL A 62 22.80 -1.37 20.16
CA VAL A 62 23.70 -1.32 18.99
C VAL A 62 24.03 -2.75 18.55
N VAL A 63 23.91 -3.00 17.25
CA VAL A 63 24.32 -4.27 16.61
C VAL A 63 25.58 -4.00 15.78
N GLU A 64 26.68 -4.67 16.10
CA GLU A 64 27.93 -4.54 15.34
C GLU A 64 27.94 -5.51 14.15
N SER A 65 28.29 -5.01 12.95
CA SER A 65 28.50 -5.87 11.78
C SER A 65 29.98 -6.23 11.64
N PHE A 66 30.26 -7.48 11.27
CA PHE A 66 31.60 -8.00 11.04
C PHE A 66 31.69 -8.71 9.70
N LYS A 67 32.84 -8.59 9.03
CA LYS A 67 33.20 -9.39 7.86
C LYS A 67 34.40 -10.28 8.23
N THR A 68 34.50 -11.43 7.59
CA THR A 68 35.57 -12.42 7.79
C THR A 68 35.89 -13.12 6.47
N TYR A 69 37.03 -13.80 6.41
CA TYR A 69 37.47 -14.61 5.27
C TYR A 69 37.66 -16.10 5.65
N ASP A 70 37.82 -16.39 6.95
CA ASP A 70 38.19 -17.69 7.49
C ASP A 70 37.27 -18.17 8.63
N ASP A 71 36.13 -17.49 8.82
CA ASP A 71 35.15 -17.69 9.90
C ASP A 71 35.73 -17.60 11.33
N SER A 72 36.90 -16.98 11.48
CA SER A 72 37.64 -16.89 12.75
C SER A 72 38.13 -15.46 13.03
N ALA A 73 38.82 -14.83 12.08
CA ALA A 73 39.23 -13.45 12.17
C ALA A 73 38.05 -12.52 11.80
N LEU A 74 37.39 -11.96 12.80
CA LEU A 74 36.30 -11.01 12.62
C LEU A 74 36.83 -9.57 12.56
N VAL A 75 36.50 -8.86 11.48
CA VAL A 75 36.83 -7.43 11.31
C VAL A 75 35.53 -6.63 11.37
N LYS A 76 35.41 -5.71 12.34
CA LYS A 76 34.24 -4.84 12.47
C LYS A 76 34.10 -3.93 11.24
N THR A 77 32.90 -3.84 10.69
CA THR A 77 32.59 -3.02 9.50
C THR A 77 31.55 -1.93 9.73
N GLY A 78 30.73 -2.03 10.78
CA GLY A 78 29.72 -1.02 11.06
C GLY A 78 29.06 -1.17 12.43
N ASP A 79 28.35 -0.12 12.81
CA ASP A 79 27.46 -0.04 13.96
C ASP A 79 26.04 0.21 13.43
N ILE A 80 25.11 -0.68 13.75
CA ILE A 80 23.72 -0.64 13.31
C ILE A 80 22.85 -0.27 14.51
N GLY A 81 22.22 0.90 14.46
CA GLY A 81 21.32 1.40 15.49
C GLY A 81 19.85 1.48 15.07
N GLN A 82 19.50 1.05 13.85
CA GLN A 82 18.17 1.26 13.27
C GLN A 82 17.70 0.07 12.43
N SER A 83 16.37 -0.07 12.30
CA SER A 83 15.70 -1.03 11.44
C SER A 83 14.57 -0.39 10.64
N VAL A 84 14.49 -0.73 9.36
CA VAL A 84 13.34 -0.45 8.50
C VAL A 84 12.35 -1.61 8.64
N GLN A 85 11.09 -1.32 8.94
CA GLN A 85 10.03 -2.33 9.08
C GLN A 85 8.77 -1.91 8.30
N PRO A 86 7.97 -2.84 7.75
CA PRO A 86 6.68 -2.50 7.15
C PRO A 86 5.78 -1.82 8.18
N GLU A 87 4.97 -0.87 7.74
CA GLU A 87 3.90 -0.34 8.58
C GLU A 87 2.89 -1.44 8.87
N VAL A 88 2.65 -1.70 10.16
CA VAL A 88 1.67 -2.69 10.60
C VAL A 88 0.30 -2.02 10.59
N ASN A 89 -0.48 -2.28 9.54
CA ASN A 89 -1.89 -1.91 9.55
C ASN A 89 -2.60 -2.76 10.60
N GLU A 90 -3.02 -2.14 11.69
CA GLU A 90 -3.83 -2.75 12.74
C GLU A 90 -5.26 -3.03 12.23
N HIS A 91 -5.41 -4.08 11.42
CA HIS A 91 -6.70 -4.62 10.98
C HIS A 91 -6.81 -6.10 11.36
N GLU A 92 -7.29 -6.31 12.58
CA GLU A 92 -8.17 -7.39 13.04
C GLU A 92 -7.97 -8.79 12.41
N GLU A 93 -7.18 -9.65 13.08
CA GLU A 93 -7.31 -11.11 12.97
C GLU A 93 -8.50 -11.61 13.83
N ASP A 94 -9.73 -11.41 13.36
CA ASP A 94 -10.91 -12.15 13.85
C ASP A 94 -11.41 -13.10 12.76
N GLY A 95 -11.17 -14.40 12.95
CA GLY A 95 -11.19 -15.38 11.86
C GLY A 95 -11.57 -16.81 12.25
N ASP A 96 -12.66 -17.00 13.00
CA ASP A 96 -13.41 -18.28 12.95
C ASP A 96 -14.90 -18.12 13.31
N ALA A 97 -15.77 -18.22 12.30
CA ALA A 97 -17.08 -18.88 12.33
C ALA A 97 -17.83 -18.65 11.01
N SER A 98 -18.23 -19.73 10.33
CA SER A 98 -19.09 -19.67 9.14
C SER A 98 -20.57 -19.75 9.53
N GLU A 99 -21.39 -18.77 9.13
CA GLU A 99 -22.84 -18.98 8.90
C GLU A 99 -23.47 -17.90 7.98
N ASN A 100 -24.71 -18.13 7.53
CA ASN A 100 -25.33 -17.51 6.34
C ASN A 100 -26.86 -17.44 6.57
N VAL A 101 -27.68 -16.46 6.15
CA VAL A 101 -27.80 -15.57 4.96
C VAL A 101 -28.47 -14.24 5.41
N PRO A 102 -28.77 -13.20 4.59
CA PRO A 102 -28.46 -12.89 3.17
C PRO A 102 -28.04 -11.42 2.89
N SER A 103 -27.88 -11.06 1.60
CA SER A 103 -27.70 -9.67 1.14
C SER A 103 -28.96 -8.81 1.36
N ALA A 104 -28.79 -7.62 1.95
CA ALA A 104 -29.79 -6.56 2.05
C ALA A 104 -29.44 -5.39 1.11
N PRO A 105 -30.41 -4.58 0.64
CA PRO A 105 -30.28 -3.81 -0.60
C PRO A 105 -29.45 -2.53 -0.47
N ALA A 106 -28.92 -2.08 -1.62
CA ALA A 106 -28.25 -0.79 -1.76
C ALA A 106 -29.20 0.39 -1.50
N PRO A 107 -28.70 1.54 -1.00
CA PRO A 107 -29.51 2.74 -0.86
C PRO A 107 -29.81 3.35 -2.24
N GLU A 108 -31.09 3.33 -2.64
CA GLU A 108 -31.56 4.07 -3.81
C GLU A 108 -31.40 5.59 -3.60
N GLN A 109 -30.85 6.26 -4.61
CA GLN A 109 -30.84 7.72 -4.67
C GLN A 109 -32.25 8.24 -5.04
N PRO A 110 -32.67 9.42 -4.54
CA PRO A 110 -33.99 9.94 -4.86
C PRO A 110 -34.05 10.43 -6.31
N ASP A 111 -34.67 9.65 -7.19
CA ASP A 111 -34.92 10.03 -8.58
C ASP A 111 -35.86 11.24 -8.70
N VAL A 112 -35.51 12.14 -9.61
CA VAL A 112 -36.29 13.35 -9.92
C VAL A 112 -37.53 12.96 -10.70
N ALA A 113 -38.70 13.06 -10.07
CA ALA A 113 -39.98 12.74 -10.69
C ALA A 113 -40.29 13.69 -11.87
N ASN A 114 -40.12 13.19 -13.10
CA ASN A 114 -40.66 13.79 -14.30
C ASN A 114 -41.96 13.06 -14.71
N GLY A 115 -43.05 13.80 -14.76
CA GLY A 115 -44.35 13.34 -15.24
C GLY A 115 -45.40 14.45 -15.06
N GLY A 116 -46.26 14.72 -16.01
CA GLY A 116 -46.37 14.20 -17.38
C GLY A 116 -47.42 15.03 -18.11
N GLU A 117 -47.33 15.13 -19.44
CA GLU A 117 -48.22 15.98 -20.25
C GLU A 117 -49.67 15.45 -20.29
N PRO A 118 -50.65 16.36 -20.22
CA PRO A 118 -51.96 16.15 -20.82
C PRO A 118 -52.23 17.16 -21.96
N GLU A 119 -52.33 16.67 -23.19
CA GLU A 119 -52.99 17.37 -24.31
C GLU A 119 -54.54 17.24 -24.21
N PRO A 120 -55.35 17.92 -25.06
CA PRO A 120 -55.43 19.38 -25.18
C PRO A 120 -56.90 19.88 -25.16
N GLU A 121 -57.24 20.81 -24.28
CA GLU A 121 -58.56 21.45 -24.31
C GLU A 121 -58.58 22.58 -25.37
N ARG A 122 -59.43 22.45 -26.38
CA ARG A 122 -59.63 23.48 -27.41
C ARG A 122 -60.59 24.55 -26.88
N SER A 123 -60.20 25.80 -26.91
CA SER A 123 -61.13 26.93 -26.80
C SER A 123 -60.71 28.04 -27.76
N ASP A 124 -61.59 28.33 -28.70
CA ASP A 124 -61.47 29.44 -29.64
C ASP A 124 -61.73 30.79 -28.93
N SER A 125 -61.02 31.85 -29.32
CA SER A 125 -61.52 33.24 -29.27
C SER A 125 -60.61 34.19 -30.05
N ASP A 126 -61.22 34.98 -30.94
CA ASP A 126 -60.60 35.93 -31.88
C ASP A 126 -60.01 37.21 -31.24
N ASP A 127 -59.33 38.00 -32.10
CA ASP A 127 -59.10 39.45 -32.04
C ASP A 127 -58.29 40.01 -30.84
N SER A 128 -57.31 40.91 -31.04
CA SER A 128 -57.30 42.04 -31.98
C SER A 128 -55.86 42.49 -32.35
N ASP A 129 -55.72 43.22 -33.48
CA ASP A 129 -54.62 44.17 -33.71
C ASP A 129 -54.53 45.23 -32.59
N ASP A 130 -53.32 45.74 -32.29
CA ASP A 130 -52.99 47.18 -32.46
C ASP A 130 -51.47 47.47 -32.24
N SER A 131 -50.89 48.19 -33.20
CA SER A 131 -49.68 49.05 -33.17
C SER A 131 -48.33 48.54 -32.61
#